data_AF-A0A9P5PX54-F1
#
_entry.id   AF-A0A9P5PX54-F1
#
_cell.length_a   1.000
_cell.length_b   1.000
_cell.length_c   1.000
_cell.angle_alpha   90.00
_cell.angle_beta   90.00
_cell.angle_gamma   90.00
#
_symmetry.space_group_name_H-M   'P 1'
#
loop_
_entity.id
_entity.type
_entity.pdbx_description
1 polymer ?
#
loop_
_entity_poly.entity_id
_entity_poly.type
_entity_poly.pdbx_seq_one_letter_code
_entity_poly.pdbx_strand_id
1 'polypeptide(L)'
;MANSWTDGLLLKIVNIIVYILFLGSNVYTIAAPSDIYFAAKPTYITPAPWAFVIWTVIHLLLLGTIIYQFFPQGKAVIIDGISWRFPLLGVLNAIYVNLWAHQSYIAAFVFALFVSSAVTHIYYQVKKHHASQSTADELFVHLPFSLYHGWTTILVVLTAFEAFGVNAHTTKAGVWTKVLVFLALFFFEATSATYAFSTAEGDLPASIAICFALFAIFAEQRSSAFIHWSALGFAVLSLVWVVKGAYGIVVRTTGHGIRLEDPERAPLVGGN
;
A
#
# COMPACT_ATOMS: atom_id res chain seq x y z
N MET A 1 4.87 29.41 -20.18
CA MET A 1 3.75 30.08 -19.49
C MET A 1 3.81 29.66 -18.03
N ALA A 2 3.64 30.57 -17.07
CA ALA A 2 3.60 30.19 -15.66
C ALA A 2 2.36 29.34 -15.40
N ASN A 3 2.51 28.20 -14.71
CA ASN A 3 1.37 27.36 -14.33
C ASN A 3 0.42 28.17 -13.45
N SER A 4 -0.86 28.24 -13.84
CA SER A 4 -1.91 28.84 -13.00
C SER A 4 -2.43 27.79 -12.02
N TRP A 5 -2.89 28.21 -10.85
CA TRP A 5 -3.55 27.30 -9.90
C TRP A 5 -4.85 26.70 -10.47
N THR A 6 -5.45 27.36 -11.47
CA THR A 6 -6.64 26.90 -12.20
C THR A 6 -6.35 25.85 -13.28
N ASP A 7 -5.08 25.55 -13.58
CA ASP A 7 -4.76 24.52 -14.57
C ASP A 7 -5.21 23.14 -14.07
N GLY A 8 -5.91 22.39 -14.92
CA GLY A 8 -6.43 21.07 -14.55
C GLY A 8 -7.53 21.09 -13.48
N LEU A 9 -8.24 22.23 -13.32
CA LEU A 9 -9.23 22.43 -12.25
C LEU A 9 -10.30 21.33 -12.19
N LEU A 10 -10.78 20.84 -13.33
CA LEU A 10 -11.74 19.74 -13.37
C LEU A 10 -11.20 18.50 -12.65
N LEU A 11 -9.98 18.08 -12.99
CA LEU A 11 -9.37 16.90 -12.37
C LEU A 11 -9.08 17.14 -10.89
N LYS A 12 -8.68 18.35 -10.50
CA LYS A 12 -8.49 18.71 -9.07
C LYS A 12 -9.78 18.57 -8.27
N ILE A 13 -10.90 19.06 -8.81
CA ILE A 13 -12.22 18.94 -8.18
C ILE A 13 -12.63 17.47 -8.10
N VAL A 14 -12.46 16.71 -9.18
CA VAL A 14 -12.78 15.28 -9.20
C VAL A 14 -11.92 14.51 -8.17
N ASN A 15 -10.63 14.82 -8.04
CA ASN A 15 -9.76 14.22 -7.04
C ASN A 15 -10.27 14.48 -5.61
N ILE A 16 -10.73 15.70 -5.32
CA ILE A 16 -11.33 16.04 -4.01
C ILE A 16 -12.59 15.22 -3.76
N ILE A 17 -13.51 15.19 -4.72
CA ILE A 17 -14.79 14.45 -4.60
C ILE A 17 -14.53 12.97 -4.37
N VAL A 18 -13.64 12.37 -5.18
CA VAL A 18 -13.31 10.94 -5.08
C VAL A 18 -12.57 10.63 -3.79
N TYR A 19 -11.69 11.51 -3.31
CA TYR A 19 -11.06 11.36 -2.00
C TYR A 19 -12.10 11.34 -0.87
N ILE A 20 -13.08 12.25 -0.89
CA ILE A 20 -14.16 12.30 0.11
C ILE A 20 -15.00 11.02 0.05
N LEU A 21 -15.34 10.55 -1.16
CA LEU A 21 -16.07 9.29 -1.35
C LEU A 21 -15.29 8.10 -0.76
N PHE A 22 -14.00 8.00 -1.06
CA PHE A 22 -13.13 6.92 -0.61
C PHE A 22 -12.90 6.94 0.91
N LEU A 23 -12.68 8.12 1.49
CA LEU A 23 -12.62 8.29 2.94
C LEU A 23 -13.95 7.89 3.59
N GLY A 24 -15.07 8.36 3.04
CA GLY A 24 -16.41 8.06 3.53
C GLY A 24 -16.72 6.56 3.50
N SER A 25 -16.33 5.85 2.45
CA SER A 25 -16.56 4.39 2.36
C SER A 25 -15.78 3.62 3.42
N ASN A 26 -14.54 4.01 3.73
CA ASN A 26 -13.73 3.37 4.77
C ASN A 26 -14.17 3.77 6.19
N VAL A 27 -14.63 5.00 6.39
CA VAL A 27 -15.23 5.39 7.68
C VAL A 27 -16.52 4.63 7.91
N TYR A 28 -17.33 4.42 6.87
CA TYR A 28 -18.57 3.64 6.97
C TYR A 28 -18.33 2.21 7.44
N THR A 29 -17.25 1.53 7.02
CA THR A 29 -16.98 0.16 7.49
C THR A 29 -16.64 0.07 8.97
N ILE A 30 -16.15 1.16 9.57
CA ILE A 30 -15.80 1.23 11.00
C ILE A 30 -16.98 1.75 11.83
N ALA A 31 -17.71 2.76 11.32
CA ALA A 31 -18.73 3.49 12.07
C ALA A 31 -20.17 2.99 11.88
N ALA A 32 -20.40 2.03 10.97
CA ALA A 32 -21.74 1.48 10.75
C ALA A 32 -22.28 0.80 12.03
N PRO A 33 -23.59 0.92 12.32
CA PRO A 33 -24.20 0.37 13.54
C PRO A 33 -24.12 -1.15 13.67
N SER A 34 -23.99 -1.85 12.54
CA SER A 34 -23.57 -3.25 12.48
C SER A 34 -22.06 -3.28 12.37
N ASP A 35 -21.39 -3.90 13.33
CA ASP A 35 -19.94 -4.05 13.37
C ASP A 35 -19.45 -4.87 12.14
N ILE A 36 -19.25 -4.21 10.99
CA ILE A 36 -19.09 -4.88 9.67
C ILE A 36 -17.87 -5.80 9.67
N TYR A 37 -16.82 -5.41 10.39
CA TYR A 37 -15.62 -6.24 10.56
C TYR A 37 -15.87 -7.50 11.41
N PHE A 38 -16.84 -7.51 12.32
CA PHE A 38 -17.24 -8.71 13.07
C PHE A 38 -18.31 -9.53 12.33
N ALA A 39 -19.09 -8.90 11.45
CA ALA A 39 -20.04 -9.58 10.57
C ALA A 39 -19.36 -10.20 9.34
N ALA A 40 -18.14 -9.79 9.00
CA ALA A 40 -17.35 -10.35 7.92
C ALA A 40 -17.01 -11.82 8.20
N LYS A 41 -16.77 -12.61 7.14
CA LYS A 41 -16.37 -14.01 7.23
C LYS A 41 -14.90 -14.08 7.68
N PRO A 42 -14.59 -14.41 8.94
CA PRO A 42 -13.21 -14.49 9.38
C PRO A 42 -12.58 -15.75 8.80
N THR A 43 -11.32 -15.61 8.42
CA THR A 43 -10.52 -16.67 7.79
C THR A 43 -9.21 -16.84 8.55
N TYR A 44 -8.47 -17.88 8.20
CA TYR A 44 -7.19 -18.19 8.83
C TYR A 44 -6.02 -17.28 8.40
N ILE A 45 -6.31 -16.23 7.63
CA ILE A 45 -5.37 -15.16 7.30
C ILE A 45 -5.89 -13.78 7.70
N THR A 46 -7.08 -13.70 8.31
CA THR A 46 -7.64 -12.44 8.80
C THR A 46 -6.70 -11.84 9.86
N PRO A 47 -6.26 -10.57 9.69
CA PRO A 47 -5.42 -9.89 10.67
C PRO A 47 -6.24 -9.38 11.85
N ALA A 48 -5.57 -9.03 12.94
CA ALA A 48 -6.21 -8.38 14.07
C ALA A 48 -6.82 -7.03 13.66
N PRO A 49 -7.94 -6.59 14.26
CA PRO A 49 -8.66 -5.37 13.84
C PRO A 49 -7.80 -4.10 13.82
N TRP A 50 -6.79 -4.00 14.70
CA TRP A 50 -5.88 -2.86 14.74
C TRP A 50 -5.04 -2.70 13.47
N ALA A 51 -4.92 -3.73 12.62
CA ALA A 51 -4.25 -3.65 11.33
C ALA A 51 -4.88 -2.60 10.40
N PHE A 52 -6.17 -2.33 10.56
CA PHE A 52 -6.89 -1.40 9.70
C PHE A 52 -6.62 0.08 10.04
N VAL A 53 -5.89 0.39 11.11
CA VAL A 53 -5.37 1.75 11.40
C VAL A 53 -4.46 2.27 10.27
N ILE A 54 -3.87 1.37 9.48
CA ILE A 54 -3.10 1.77 8.28
C ILE A 54 -3.94 2.59 7.30
N TRP A 55 -5.26 2.36 7.24
CA TRP A 55 -6.13 3.19 6.43
C TRP A 55 -6.16 4.63 6.91
N THR A 56 -6.23 4.88 8.22
CA THR A 56 -6.17 6.23 8.77
C THR A 56 -4.89 6.94 8.34
N VAL A 57 -3.75 6.23 8.38
CA VAL A 57 -2.45 6.76 7.93
C VAL A 57 -2.47 7.07 6.43
N ILE A 58 -2.94 6.13 5.60
CA ILE A 58 -3.05 6.33 4.14
C ILE A 58 -3.95 7.51 3.81
N HIS A 59 -5.12 7.63 4.44
CA HIS A 59 -6.05 8.73 4.20
C HIS A 59 -5.47 10.09 4.62
N LEU A 60 -4.76 10.15 5.75
CA LEU A 60 -4.10 11.38 6.18
C LEU A 60 -3.02 11.83 5.18
N LEU A 61 -2.23 10.90 4.67
CA LEU A 61 -1.23 11.19 3.64
C LEU A 61 -1.88 11.60 2.31
N LEU A 62 -2.97 10.94 1.92
CA LEU A 62 -3.74 11.28 0.73
C LEU A 62 -4.43 12.65 0.84
N LEU A 63 -4.86 13.07 2.03
CA LEU A 63 -5.30 14.45 2.25
C LEU A 63 -4.17 15.44 1.90
N GLY A 64 -2.95 15.12 2.32
CA GLY A 64 -1.75 15.82 1.90
C GLY A 64 -1.59 15.84 0.37
N THR A 65 -1.75 14.71 -0.32
CA THR A 65 -1.76 14.62 -1.80
C THR A 65 -2.82 15.57 -2.41
N ILE A 66 -4.03 15.57 -1.86
CA ILE A 66 -5.15 16.41 -2.34
C ILE A 66 -4.85 17.90 -2.16
N ILE A 67 -4.16 18.30 -1.11
CA ILE A 67 -3.72 19.69 -0.93
C ILE A 67 -2.53 19.98 -1.87
N TYR A 68 -1.61 19.04 -2.00
CA TYR A 68 -0.37 19.22 -2.74
C TYR A 68 -0.57 19.41 -4.25
N GLN A 69 -1.64 18.85 -4.83
CA GLN A 69 -1.96 19.02 -6.25
C GLN A 69 -2.16 20.49 -6.70
N PHE A 70 -2.37 21.42 -5.76
CA PHE A 70 -2.51 22.85 -6.05
C PHE A 70 -1.16 23.59 -6.17
N PHE A 71 -0.06 22.95 -5.78
CA PHE A 71 1.29 23.50 -5.90
C PHE A 71 1.91 23.09 -7.25
N PRO A 72 2.88 23.85 -7.79
CA PRO A 72 3.47 23.55 -9.11
C PRO A 72 4.07 22.14 -9.21
N GLN A 73 4.78 21.70 -8.17
CA GLN A 73 5.40 20.36 -8.10
C GLN A 73 4.33 19.27 -7.99
N GLY A 74 3.37 19.43 -7.08
CA GLY A 74 2.27 18.47 -6.93
C GLY A 74 1.36 18.39 -8.16
N LYS A 75 1.08 19.51 -8.85
CA LYS A 75 0.37 19.51 -10.14
C LYS A 75 1.09 18.62 -11.15
N ALA A 76 2.40 18.82 -11.33
CA ALA A 76 3.19 18.10 -12.34
C ALA A 76 3.13 16.57 -12.13
N VAL A 77 3.08 16.11 -10.89
CA VAL A 77 3.02 14.67 -10.61
C VAL A 77 1.59 14.15 -10.54
N ILE A 78 0.69 14.83 -9.83
CA ILE A 78 -0.67 14.32 -9.53
C ILE A 78 -1.63 14.56 -10.70
N ILE A 79 -1.59 15.75 -11.30
CA ILE A 79 -2.51 16.12 -12.39
C ILE A 79 -1.96 15.64 -13.73
N ASP A 80 -0.69 15.94 -14.01
CA ASP A 80 -0.10 15.66 -15.32
C ASP A 80 0.42 14.21 -15.43
N GLY A 81 0.95 13.64 -14.34
CA GLY A 81 1.47 12.27 -14.29
C GLY A 81 0.42 11.19 -13.96
N ILE A 82 -0.06 11.20 -12.71
CA ILE A 82 -1.05 10.23 -12.21
C ILE A 82 -2.35 10.38 -13.01
N SER A 83 -2.81 11.62 -13.19
CA SER A 83 -3.97 11.97 -14.00
C SER A 83 -5.26 11.23 -13.53
N TRP A 84 -6.13 10.84 -14.46
CA TRP A 84 -7.41 10.17 -14.21
C TRP A 84 -7.33 8.80 -13.51
N ARG A 85 -6.12 8.30 -13.22
CA ARG A 85 -5.92 7.05 -12.48
C ARG A 85 -6.33 7.17 -11.02
N PHE A 86 -6.13 8.34 -10.39
CA PHE A 86 -6.53 8.55 -9.00
C PHE A 86 -8.06 8.55 -8.81
N PRO A 87 -8.84 9.27 -9.65
CA PRO A 87 -10.30 9.13 -9.65
C PRO A 87 -10.78 7.70 -9.87
N LEU A 88 -10.19 6.99 -10.85
CA LEU A 88 -10.53 5.60 -11.12
C LEU A 88 -10.29 4.71 -9.89
N LEU A 89 -9.13 4.87 -9.24
CA LEU A 89 -8.80 4.13 -8.02
C LEU A 89 -9.84 4.32 -6.93
N GLY A 90 -10.23 5.56 -6.61
CA GLY A 90 -11.19 5.79 -5.53
C GLY A 90 -12.60 5.28 -5.84
N VAL A 91 -13.04 5.33 -7.11
CA VAL A 91 -14.32 4.72 -7.53
C VAL A 91 -14.27 3.20 -7.40
N LEU A 92 -13.21 2.56 -7.92
CA LEU A 92 -13.03 1.10 -7.80
C LEU A 92 -12.98 0.66 -6.33
N ASN A 93 -12.32 1.44 -5.47
CA ASN A 93 -12.25 1.14 -4.06
C ASN A 93 -13.61 1.29 -3.37
N ALA A 94 -14.37 2.36 -3.65
CA ALA A 94 -15.70 2.52 -3.09
C ALA A 94 -16.63 1.35 -3.45
N ILE A 95 -16.55 0.85 -4.69
CA ILE A 95 -17.29 -0.35 -5.12
C ILE A 95 -16.80 -1.59 -4.38
N TYR A 96 -15.48 -1.81 -4.30
CA TYR A 96 -14.88 -2.91 -3.54
C TYR A 96 -15.38 -2.96 -2.09
N VAL A 97 -15.27 -1.84 -1.37
CA VAL A 97 -15.67 -1.72 0.03
C VAL A 97 -17.16 -2.00 0.20
N ASN A 98 -17.99 -1.46 -0.69
CA ASN A 98 -19.43 -1.71 -0.65
C ASN A 98 -19.78 -3.19 -0.88
N LEU A 99 -19.18 -3.83 -1.88
CA LEU A 99 -19.38 -5.26 -2.16
C LEU A 99 -18.93 -6.14 -0.99
N TRP A 100 -17.78 -5.81 -0.40
CA TRP A 100 -17.26 -6.52 0.77
C TRP A 100 -18.18 -6.35 1.99
N ALA A 101 -18.65 -5.13 2.26
CA ALA A 101 -19.57 -4.84 3.36
C ALA A 101 -20.90 -5.60 3.24
N HIS A 102 -21.38 -5.83 2.01
CA HIS A 102 -22.57 -6.66 1.73
C HIS A 102 -22.25 -8.15 1.57
N GLN A 103 -21.06 -8.60 2.01
CA GLN A 103 -20.62 -10.00 2.00
C GLN A 103 -20.61 -10.64 0.60
N SER A 104 -20.56 -9.84 -0.46
CA SER A 104 -20.44 -10.30 -1.85
C SER A 104 -18.97 -10.60 -2.19
N TYR A 105 -18.37 -11.55 -1.46
CA TYR A 105 -16.91 -11.74 -1.42
C TYR A 105 -16.27 -12.07 -2.77
N ILE A 106 -16.94 -12.82 -3.66
CA ILE A 106 -16.39 -13.12 -5.00
C ILE A 106 -16.31 -11.84 -5.85
N ALA A 107 -17.38 -11.03 -5.84
CA ALA A 107 -17.38 -9.76 -6.55
C ALA A 107 -16.39 -8.77 -5.92
N ALA A 108 -16.32 -8.73 -4.58
CA ALA A 108 -15.31 -7.96 -3.86
C ALA A 108 -13.90 -8.38 -4.26
N PHE A 109 -13.61 -9.69 -4.40
CA PHE A 109 -12.30 -10.16 -4.83
C PHE A 109 -11.94 -9.67 -6.24
N VAL A 110 -12.87 -9.73 -7.18
CA VAL A 110 -12.66 -9.19 -8.54
C VAL A 110 -12.35 -7.68 -8.50
N PHE A 111 -13.08 -6.92 -7.70
CA PHE A 111 -12.81 -5.49 -7.54
C PHE A 111 -11.52 -5.21 -6.77
N ALA A 112 -11.11 -6.06 -5.82
CA ALA A 112 -9.82 -5.96 -5.15
C ALA A 112 -8.67 -6.08 -6.17
N LEU A 113 -8.79 -6.95 -7.18
CA LEU A 113 -7.83 -7.04 -8.28
C LEU A 113 -7.80 -5.77 -9.14
N PHE A 114 -8.95 -5.16 -9.42
CA PHE A 114 -9.00 -3.88 -10.14
C PHE A 114 -8.41 -2.73 -9.33
N VAL A 115 -8.69 -2.66 -8.02
CA VAL A 115 -8.07 -1.70 -7.10
C VAL A 115 -6.57 -1.90 -7.08
N SER A 116 -6.09 -3.14 -6.91
CA SER A 116 -4.66 -3.46 -6.94
C SER A 116 -4.01 -3.02 -8.25
N SER A 117 -4.62 -3.34 -9.39
CA SER A 117 -4.12 -2.93 -10.71
C SER A 117 -4.03 -1.40 -10.85
N ALA A 118 -5.06 -0.67 -10.41
CA ALA A 118 -5.06 0.79 -10.43
C ALA A 118 -3.97 1.38 -9.53
N VAL A 119 -3.82 0.88 -8.30
CA VAL A 119 -2.75 1.32 -7.38
C VAL A 119 -1.37 1.00 -7.95
N THR A 120 -1.15 -0.21 -8.49
CA THR A 120 0.11 -0.60 -9.13
C THR A 120 0.46 0.33 -10.29
N HIS A 121 -0.51 0.71 -11.12
CA HIS A 121 -0.25 1.63 -12.22
C HIS A 121 0.11 3.04 -11.74
N ILE A 122 -0.52 3.52 -10.65
CA ILE A 122 -0.14 4.81 -10.04
C ILE A 122 1.26 4.71 -9.42
N TYR A 123 1.51 3.66 -8.65
CA TYR A 123 2.79 3.37 -8.01
C TYR A 123 3.93 3.34 -9.04
N TYR A 124 3.75 2.63 -10.15
CA TYR A 124 4.72 2.57 -11.23
C TYR A 124 4.95 3.92 -11.89
N GLN A 125 3.88 4.69 -12.15
CA GLN A 125 4.01 6.04 -12.70
C GLN A 125 4.83 6.94 -11.78
N VAL A 126 4.49 6.97 -10.50
CA VAL A 126 5.19 7.77 -9.50
C VAL A 126 6.66 7.33 -9.37
N LYS A 127 6.94 6.04 -9.17
CA LYS A 127 8.32 5.56 -8.92
C LYS A 127 9.23 5.64 -10.14
N LYS A 128 8.73 5.36 -11.35
CA LYS A 128 9.56 5.26 -12.55
C LYS A 128 9.65 6.57 -13.34
N HIS A 129 8.56 7.33 -13.39
CA HIS A 129 8.48 8.51 -14.25
C HIS A 129 8.59 9.83 -13.49
N HIS A 130 8.51 9.82 -12.16
CA HIS A 130 8.61 11.02 -11.33
C HIS A 130 9.59 10.81 -10.18
N ALA A 131 10.88 11.10 -10.38
CA ALA A 131 11.82 11.12 -9.27
C ALA A 131 11.43 12.23 -8.27
N SER A 132 11.41 11.89 -6.98
CA SER A 132 11.14 12.81 -5.88
C SER A 132 12.08 14.01 -5.93
N GLN A 133 11.55 15.23 -6.09
CA GLN A 133 12.35 16.46 -6.19
C GLN A 133 12.43 17.20 -4.85
N SER A 134 11.58 16.84 -3.89
CA SER A 134 11.52 17.47 -2.57
C SER A 134 10.99 16.51 -1.51
N THR A 135 11.20 16.85 -0.24
CA THR A 135 10.59 16.11 0.88
C THR A 135 9.06 16.12 0.81
N ALA A 136 8.46 17.17 0.22
CA ALA A 136 7.01 17.24 0.02
C ALA A 136 6.52 16.25 -1.05
N ASP A 137 7.28 16.05 -2.13
CA ASP A 137 6.98 15.00 -3.13
C ASP A 137 7.04 13.62 -2.47
N GLU A 138 8.10 13.36 -1.69
CA GLU A 138 8.25 12.08 -1.00
C GLU A 138 7.08 11.83 -0.05
N LEU A 139 6.74 12.82 0.78
CA LEU A 139 5.73 12.70 1.83
C LEU A 139 4.30 12.63 1.27
N PHE A 140 3.96 13.44 0.27
CA PHE A 140 2.58 13.59 -0.22
C PHE A 140 2.31 12.87 -1.53
N VAL A 141 3.31 12.25 -2.17
CA VAL A 141 3.09 11.45 -3.38
C VAL A 141 3.68 10.05 -3.23
N HIS A 142 4.99 9.93 -3.01
CA HIS A 142 5.63 8.60 -3.00
C HIS A 142 5.17 7.74 -1.83
N LEU A 143 5.14 8.31 -0.63
CA LEU A 143 4.80 7.63 0.61
C LEU A 143 3.36 7.06 0.61
N PRO A 144 2.29 7.83 0.35
CA PRO A 144 0.92 7.31 0.36
C PRO A 144 0.70 6.19 -0.66
N PHE A 145 1.19 6.34 -1.90
CA PHE A 145 0.98 5.34 -2.94
C PHE A 145 1.83 4.08 -2.74
N SER A 146 3.02 4.19 -2.14
CA SER A 146 3.81 3.03 -1.71
C SER A 146 3.12 2.24 -0.59
N LEU A 147 2.68 2.92 0.48
CA LEU A 147 1.91 2.29 1.56
C LEU A 147 0.65 1.60 1.04
N TYR A 148 -0.10 2.30 0.20
CA TYR A 148 -1.34 1.77 -0.38
C TYR A 148 -1.04 0.56 -1.29
N HIS A 149 0.02 0.59 -2.08
CA HIS A 149 0.40 -0.56 -2.92
C HIS A 149 0.76 -1.80 -2.09
N GLY A 150 1.58 -1.63 -1.05
CA GLY A 150 1.90 -2.71 -0.10
C GLY A 150 0.65 -3.26 0.60
N TRP A 151 -0.22 -2.38 1.10
CA TRP A 151 -1.46 -2.78 1.78
C TRP A 151 -2.46 -3.47 0.85
N THR A 152 -2.59 -3.02 -0.40
CA THR A 152 -3.52 -3.64 -1.36
C THR A 152 -3.11 -5.05 -1.72
N THR A 153 -1.80 -5.34 -1.72
CA THR A 153 -1.28 -6.72 -1.87
C THR A 153 -1.84 -7.64 -0.78
N ILE A 154 -1.93 -7.15 0.46
CA ILE A 154 -2.54 -7.90 1.57
C ILE A 154 -4.04 -8.07 1.31
N LEU A 155 -4.76 -6.99 0.99
CA LEU A 155 -6.21 -7.02 0.78
C LEU A 155 -6.64 -8.02 -0.28
N VAL A 156 -5.97 -8.07 -1.43
CA VAL A 156 -6.29 -9.04 -2.50
C VAL A 156 -6.29 -10.47 -1.96
N VAL A 157 -5.29 -10.82 -1.17
CA VAL A 157 -5.17 -12.16 -0.58
C VAL A 157 -6.21 -12.36 0.51
N LEU A 158 -6.45 -11.37 1.39
CA LEU A 158 -7.53 -11.46 2.40
C LEU A 158 -8.87 -11.74 1.73
N THR A 159 -9.22 -10.96 0.69
CA THR A 159 -10.49 -11.10 -0.01
C THR A 159 -10.57 -12.42 -0.80
N ALA A 160 -9.46 -12.95 -1.31
CA ALA A 160 -9.44 -14.30 -1.89
C ALA A 160 -9.81 -15.37 -0.85
N PHE A 161 -9.27 -15.29 0.37
CA PHE A 161 -9.62 -16.21 1.44
C PHE A 161 -11.07 -16.03 1.90
N GLU A 162 -11.60 -14.81 1.91
CA GLU A 162 -13.01 -14.57 2.20
C GLU A 162 -13.91 -15.16 1.11
N ALA A 163 -13.56 -14.99 -0.17
CA ALA A 163 -14.30 -15.51 -1.30
C ALA A 163 -14.32 -17.05 -1.36
N PHE A 164 -13.16 -17.69 -1.17
CA PHE A 164 -12.98 -19.12 -1.48
C PHE A 164 -12.56 -19.99 -0.28
N GLY A 165 -12.13 -19.39 0.81
CA GLY A 165 -11.67 -20.10 2.01
C GLY A 165 -12.81 -20.56 2.93
N VAL A 166 -12.44 -21.19 4.05
CA VAL A 166 -13.39 -21.62 5.09
C VAL A 166 -13.60 -20.51 6.13
N ASN A 167 -14.79 -20.48 6.75
CA ASN A 167 -15.05 -19.60 7.89
C ASN A 167 -14.39 -20.19 9.15
N ALA A 168 -13.47 -19.44 9.77
CA ALA A 168 -12.67 -19.88 10.90
C ALA A 168 -13.48 -20.06 12.19
N HIS A 169 -14.66 -19.43 12.33
CA HIS A 169 -15.53 -19.63 13.49
C HIS A 169 -16.30 -20.95 13.42
N THR A 170 -16.64 -21.43 12.23
CA THR A 170 -17.48 -22.64 12.08
C THR A 170 -16.67 -23.88 11.71
N THR A 171 -15.51 -23.69 11.06
CA THR A 171 -14.75 -24.79 10.46
C THR A 171 -13.29 -24.72 10.88
N LYS A 172 -12.77 -25.80 11.48
CA LYS A 172 -11.35 -25.91 11.86
C LYS A 172 -10.46 -25.97 10.61
N ALA A 173 -9.26 -25.37 10.70
CA ALA A 173 -8.28 -25.39 9.62
C ALA A 173 -7.83 -26.83 9.26
N GLY A 174 -8.24 -27.29 8.08
CA GLY A 174 -7.75 -28.52 7.46
C GLY A 174 -6.33 -28.38 6.90
N VAL A 175 -5.80 -29.48 6.35
CA VAL A 175 -4.44 -29.50 5.77
C VAL A 175 -4.31 -28.49 4.64
N TRP A 176 -5.25 -28.46 3.70
CA TRP A 176 -5.23 -27.52 2.57
C TRP A 176 -5.31 -26.06 3.01
N THR A 177 -6.15 -25.75 4.02
CA THR A 177 -6.22 -24.41 4.60
C THR A 177 -4.86 -23.99 5.16
N LYS A 178 -4.20 -24.87 5.92
CA LYS A 178 -2.86 -24.60 6.47
C LYS A 178 -1.82 -24.35 5.38
N VAL A 179 -1.80 -25.20 4.35
CA VAL A 179 -0.87 -25.06 3.21
C VAL A 179 -1.10 -23.74 2.47
N LEU A 180 -2.34 -23.40 2.12
CA LEU A 180 -2.65 -22.17 1.41
C LEU A 180 -2.32 -20.93 2.25
N VAL A 181 -2.61 -20.94 3.55
CA VAL A 181 -2.24 -19.84 4.44
C VAL A 181 -0.71 -19.70 4.52
N PHE A 182 0.02 -20.81 4.63
CA PHE A 182 1.48 -20.78 4.63
C PHE A 182 2.04 -20.15 3.34
N LEU A 183 1.53 -20.57 2.17
CA LEU A 183 1.93 -20.00 0.88
C LEU A 183 1.60 -18.51 0.78
N ALA A 184 0.47 -18.08 1.31
CA ALA A 184 0.09 -16.66 1.36
C ALA A 184 1.02 -15.84 2.26
N LEU A 185 1.37 -16.36 3.44
CA LEU A 185 2.34 -15.70 4.34
C LEU A 185 3.74 -15.63 3.72
N PHE A 186 4.17 -16.70 3.05
CA PHE A 186 5.41 -16.72 2.29
C PHE A 186 5.39 -15.70 1.15
N PHE A 187 4.28 -15.62 0.41
CA PHE A 187 4.11 -14.63 -0.65
C PHE A 187 4.22 -13.19 -0.10
N PHE A 188 3.62 -12.90 1.06
CA PHE A 188 3.76 -11.59 1.70
C PHE A 188 5.21 -11.31 2.07
N GLU A 189 5.90 -12.24 2.74
CA GLU A 189 7.30 -12.06 3.11
C GLU A 189 8.21 -11.85 1.89
N ALA A 190 8.07 -12.67 0.85
CA ALA A 190 8.82 -12.52 -0.39
C ALA A 190 8.54 -11.18 -1.09
N THR A 191 7.30 -10.69 -1.03
CA THR A 191 6.94 -9.37 -1.54
C THR A 191 7.59 -8.24 -0.72
N SER A 192 7.65 -8.38 0.61
CA SER A 192 8.37 -7.43 1.48
C SER A 192 9.86 -7.37 1.14
N ALA A 193 10.50 -8.53 0.93
CA ALA A 193 11.88 -8.59 0.45
C ALA A 193 12.04 -7.88 -0.91
N THR A 194 11.13 -8.16 -1.85
CA THR A 194 11.14 -7.52 -3.17
C THR A 194 11.08 -5.99 -3.08
N TYR A 195 10.23 -5.44 -2.20
CA TYR A 195 10.22 -3.99 -1.96
C TYR A 195 11.55 -3.50 -1.40
N ALA A 196 12.10 -4.17 -0.40
CA ALA A 196 13.38 -3.78 0.19
C ALA A 196 14.53 -3.79 -0.83
N PHE A 197 14.49 -4.63 -1.87
CA PHE A 197 15.50 -4.71 -2.94
C PHE A 197 15.12 -4.03 -4.26
N SER A 198 13.95 -3.38 -4.33
CA SER A 198 13.45 -2.78 -5.58
C SER A 198 14.29 -1.61 -6.11
N THR A 199 14.98 -0.90 -5.21
CA THR A 199 15.96 0.16 -5.53
C THR A 199 17.15 0.07 -4.57
N ALA A 200 18.16 0.91 -4.76
CA ALA A 200 19.29 1.00 -3.83
C ALA A 200 18.84 1.33 -2.39
N GLU A 201 17.82 2.19 -2.23
CA GLU A 201 17.23 2.49 -0.92
C GLU A 201 16.10 1.52 -0.52
N GLY A 202 15.54 0.79 -1.48
CA GLY A 202 14.33 0.00 -1.32
C GLY A 202 13.06 0.86 -1.22
N ASP A 203 11.91 0.18 -1.18
CA ASP A 203 10.60 0.79 -0.95
C ASP A 203 10.12 0.50 0.47
N LEU A 204 10.69 1.24 1.43
CA LEU A 204 10.43 1.06 2.85
C LEU A 204 8.93 1.11 3.22
N PRO A 205 8.11 2.05 2.71
CA PRO A 205 6.73 2.15 3.17
C PRO A 205 5.88 0.93 2.78
N ALA A 206 6.02 0.43 1.54
CA ALA A 206 5.34 -0.80 1.12
C ALA A 206 5.79 -2.02 1.93
N SER A 207 7.09 -2.14 2.23
CA SER A 207 7.62 -3.20 3.10
C SER A 207 7.07 -3.10 4.54
N ILE A 208 6.97 -1.89 5.10
CA ILE A 208 6.33 -1.65 6.41
C ILE A 208 4.87 -2.09 6.41
N ALA A 209 4.10 -1.76 5.37
CA ALA A 209 2.69 -2.16 5.28
C ALA A 209 2.52 -3.68 5.36
N ILE A 210 3.38 -4.44 4.67
CA ILE A 210 3.36 -5.90 4.70
C ILE A 210 3.82 -6.44 6.05
N CYS A 211 4.94 -5.94 6.58
CA CYS A 211 5.45 -6.36 7.89
C CYS A 211 4.41 -6.13 9.00
N PHE A 212 3.75 -4.98 8.98
CA PHE A 212 2.67 -4.62 9.89
C PHE A 212 1.49 -5.60 9.79
N ALA A 213 1.08 -5.94 8.57
CA ALA A 213 0.02 -6.92 8.34
C ALA A 213 0.40 -8.32 8.88
N LEU A 214 1.63 -8.78 8.65
CA LEU A 214 2.10 -10.08 9.14
C LEU A 214 2.07 -10.17 10.67
N PHE A 215 2.48 -9.11 11.38
CA PHE A 215 2.34 -9.04 12.84
C PHE A 215 0.88 -9.05 13.29
N ALA A 216 -0.02 -8.41 12.54
CA ALA A 216 -1.45 -8.45 12.85
C ALA A 216 -2.08 -9.83 12.63
N ILE A 217 -1.67 -10.54 11.58
CA ILE A 217 -2.08 -11.93 11.34
C ILE A 217 -1.57 -12.82 12.47
N PHE A 218 -0.31 -12.67 12.87
CA PHE A 218 0.24 -13.39 14.03
C PHE A 218 -0.57 -13.14 15.31
N ALA A 219 -0.92 -11.88 15.59
CA ALA A 219 -1.66 -11.51 16.79
C ALA A 219 -3.04 -12.18 16.86
N GLU A 220 -3.75 -12.22 15.74
CA GLU A 220 -5.12 -12.75 15.63
C GLU A 220 -5.16 -14.28 15.56
N GLN A 221 -4.28 -14.89 14.78
CA GLN A 221 -4.34 -16.32 14.49
C GLN A 221 -3.83 -17.16 15.66
N ARG A 222 -4.70 -17.46 16.63
CA ARG A 222 -4.38 -18.26 17.84
C ARG A 222 -4.87 -19.71 17.81
N SER A 223 -5.83 -20.02 16.94
CA SER A 223 -6.52 -21.32 16.92
C SER A 223 -5.70 -22.46 16.30
N SER A 224 -4.72 -22.15 15.46
CA SER A 224 -3.83 -23.12 14.82
C SER A 224 -2.38 -22.75 15.10
N ALA A 225 -1.68 -23.55 15.92
CA ALA A 225 -0.29 -23.31 16.27
C ALA A 225 0.63 -23.19 15.04
N PHE A 226 0.40 -24.03 14.02
CA PHE A 226 1.16 -23.97 12.77
C PHE A 226 1.03 -22.59 12.08
N ILE A 227 -0.19 -22.07 11.98
CA ILE A 227 -0.45 -20.78 11.33
C ILE A 227 0.10 -19.64 12.17
N HIS A 228 -0.14 -19.69 13.49
CA HIS A 228 0.36 -18.71 14.46
C HIS A 228 1.88 -18.53 14.34
N TRP A 229 2.64 -19.62 14.48
CA TRP A 229 4.10 -19.56 14.48
C TRP A 229 4.69 -19.31 13.10
N SER A 230 4.04 -19.77 12.02
CA SER A 230 4.44 -19.41 10.66
C SER A 230 4.30 -17.90 10.42
N ALA A 231 3.18 -17.31 10.85
CA ALA A 231 2.95 -15.87 10.73
C ALA A 231 4.01 -15.07 11.51
N LEU A 232 4.38 -15.50 12.72
CA LEU A 232 5.47 -14.85 13.47
C LEU A 232 6.81 -14.97 12.74
N GLY A 233 7.17 -16.16 12.26
CA GLY A 233 8.42 -16.39 11.55
C GLY A 233 8.56 -15.46 10.34
N PHE A 234 7.52 -15.40 9.50
CA PHE A 234 7.49 -14.50 8.35
C PHE A 234 7.42 -13.01 8.75
N ALA A 235 6.75 -12.65 9.85
CA ALA A 235 6.75 -11.27 10.36
C ALA A 235 8.16 -10.83 10.80
N VAL A 236 8.90 -11.68 11.51
CA VAL A 236 10.27 -11.41 11.94
C VAL A 236 11.22 -11.32 10.74
N LEU A 237 11.08 -12.19 9.74
CA LEU A 237 11.85 -12.09 8.50
C LEU A 237 11.54 -10.78 7.75
N SER A 238 10.26 -10.42 7.65
CA SER A 238 9.84 -9.15 7.04
C SER A 238 10.40 -7.93 7.76
N LEU A 239 10.53 -8.00 9.10
CA LEU A 239 11.15 -6.93 9.89
C LEU A 239 12.63 -6.71 9.54
N VAL A 240 13.38 -7.78 9.19
CA VAL A 240 14.76 -7.64 8.70
C VAL A 240 14.81 -6.81 7.42
N TRP A 241 13.84 -7.00 6.52
CA TRP A 241 13.73 -6.22 5.27
C TRP A 241 13.38 -4.76 5.53
N VAL A 242 12.50 -4.48 6.48
CA VAL A 242 12.20 -3.13 6.94
C VAL A 242 13.45 -2.45 7.51
N VAL A 243 14.22 -3.14 8.36
CA VAL A 243 15.48 -2.62 8.92
C VAL A 243 16.51 -2.34 7.81
N LYS A 244 16.64 -3.25 6.84
CA LYS A 244 17.51 -3.04 5.67
C LYS A 244 17.11 -1.81 4.86
N GLY A 245 15.82 -1.62 4.59
CA GLY A 245 15.30 -0.44 3.90
C GLY A 245 15.57 0.85 4.69
N ALA A 246 15.32 0.84 6.00
CA ALA A 246 15.62 1.97 6.87
C ALA A 246 17.11 2.32 6.89
N TYR A 247 17.98 1.30 6.97
CA TYR A 247 19.44 1.49 6.89
C TYR A 247 19.86 2.09 5.54
N GLY A 248 19.31 1.62 4.41
CA GLY A 248 19.59 2.16 3.08
C GLY A 248 19.27 3.66 2.98
N ILE A 249 18.15 4.10 3.56
CA ILE A 249 17.77 5.52 3.61
C ILE A 249 18.76 6.33 4.46
N VAL A 250 19.14 5.84 5.65
CA VAL A 250 20.06 6.52 6.56
C VAL A 250 21.46 6.68 5.94
N VAL A 251 21.99 5.63 5.30
CA VAL A 251 23.28 5.69 4.61
C VAL A 251 23.26 6.71 3.47
N ARG A 252 22.16 6.81 2.72
CA ARG A 252 22.04 7.81 1.66
C ARG A 252 22.01 9.24 2.19
N THR A 253 21.23 9.50 3.25
CA THR A 253 21.10 10.84 3.83
C THR A 253 22.37 11.29 4.53
N THR A 254 23.11 10.38 5.15
CA THR A 254 24.41 10.66 5.78
C THR A 254 25.56 10.71 4.77
N GLY A 255 25.55 9.86 3.74
CA GLY A 255 26.55 9.82 2.67
C GLY A 255 26.53 11.02 1.72
N HIS A 256 25.41 11.76 1.64
CA HIS A 256 25.39 13.07 0.98
C HIS A 256 26.30 14.12 1.64
N GLY A 257 26.76 13.88 2.88
CA GLY A 257 27.78 14.69 3.57
C GLY A 257 29.24 14.31 3.26
N ILE A 258 29.47 13.15 2.63
CA ILE A 258 30.81 12.67 2.26
C ILE A 258 30.80 12.36 0.76
N ARG A 259 30.81 13.41 -0.07
CA ARG A 259 31.27 13.27 -1.45
C ARG A 259 32.77 13.01 -1.42
N LEU A 260 33.16 11.74 -1.42
CA LEU A 260 34.42 11.39 -2.07
C LEU A 260 34.14 11.56 -3.56
N GLU A 261 34.71 12.59 -4.14
CA GLU A 261 34.70 12.79 -5.59
C GLU A 261 35.20 11.51 -6.24
N ASP A 262 34.31 10.85 -6.98
CA ASP A 262 34.64 9.71 -7.82
C ASP A 262 35.48 10.24 -9.00
N PRO A 263 36.81 9.98 -9.05
CA PRO A 263 37.66 10.49 -10.12
C PRO A 263 37.29 9.89 -11.49
N GLU A 264 36.46 8.84 -11.54
CA GLU A 264 36.03 8.20 -12.79
C GLU A 264 34.94 8.99 -13.55
N ARG A 265 34.41 10.08 -12.99
CA ARG A 265 33.49 11.01 -13.68
C ARG A 265 34.12 12.35 -14.07
N ALA A 266 35.44 12.41 -14.21
CA ALA A 266 36.05 13.54 -14.93
C ALA A 266 35.54 13.53 -16.39
N PRO A 267 34.98 14.63 -16.92
CA PRO A 267 34.74 14.73 -18.34
C PRO A 267 36.09 14.59 -19.03
N LEU A 268 36.18 13.67 -20.01
CA LEU A 268 37.29 13.65 -20.94
C LEU A 268 37.24 14.93 -21.77
N VAL A 269 37.79 16.01 -21.23
CA VAL A 269 38.17 17.18 -22.00
C VAL A 269 39.43 16.79 -22.78
N GLY A 270 39.25 16.17 -23.94
CA GLY A 270 40.12 16.41 -25.08
C GLY A 270 39.53 17.60 -25.83
N GLY A 271 40.20 18.71 -26.07
CA GLY A 271 41.61 18.86 -26.39
C GLY A 271 41.69 19.21 -27.87
N ASN A 272 41.63 20.52 -28.16
CA ASN A 272 41.67 21.25 -29.44
C ASN A 272 40.37 21.34 -30.25
#